data_AF-A0A962LJF7-F1
#
_entry.id   AF-A0A962LJF7-F1
#
_cell.length_a   1.000
_cell.length_b   1.000
_cell.length_c   1.000
_cell.angle_alpha   90.00
_cell.angle_beta   90.00
_cell.angle_gamma   90.00
#
_symmetry.space_group_name_H-M   'P 1'
#
loop_
_entity.id
_entity.type
_entity.pdbx_description
1 polymer ?
#
loop_
_entity_poly.entity_id
_entity_poly.type
_entity_poly.pdbx_seq_one_letter_code
_entity_poly.pdbx_strand_id
1 'polypeptide(L)'
;PAGTSLDETNRLLLEVEAILEKNPYVASYSRRTGAQLGGGITEANTGDFFIRLKDGPRPPIDDVMQRIREAVHARVPVLDVETAQLMEDLIGDLTAVPQPIEIKLFGDDSDQLMQLAPRVANAISSIDGVVSVLDGIVVAGDALEVQVDRRKAALEGVDPQQVTEQLNAYFSGVVTSHIQEGVRVIGIRVWVPRHL
;
A
#
# COMPACT_ATOMS: atom_id res chain seq x y z
N PRO A 1 -2.22 3.30 -7.00
CA PRO A 1 -3.28 2.50 -7.67
C PRO A 1 -3.14 1.01 -7.35
N ALA A 2 -4.24 0.26 -7.38
CA ALA A 2 -4.22 -1.18 -7.22
C ALA A 2 -3.27 -1.86 -8.21
N GLY A 3 -2.52 -2.87 -7.76
CA GLY A 3 -1.60 -3.64 -8.61
C GLY A 3 -0.34 -2.88 -9.08
N THR A 4 -0.11 -1.65 -8.61
CA THR A 4 1.12 -0.91 -8.95
C THR A 4 2.34 -1.60 -8.36
N SER A 5 3.39 -1.77 -9.16
CA SER A 5 4.63 -2.41 -8.69
C SER A 5 5.31 -1.58 -7.59
N LEU A 6 6.14 -2.22 -6.77
CA LEU A 6 6.93 -1.52 -5.76
C LEU A 6 7.87 -0.47 -6.40
N ASP A 7 8.44 -0.79 -7.56
CA ASP A 7 9.33 0.11 -8.30
C ASP A 7 8.60 1.36 -8.81
N GLU A 8 7.40 1.19 -9.36
CA GLU A 8 6.59 2.31 -9.85
C GLU A 8 6.06 3.14 -8.68
N THR A 9 5.63 2.50 -7.60
CA THR A 9 5.25 3.18 -6.36
C THR A 9 6.43 3.99 -5.83
N ASN A 10 7.62 3.40 -5.77
CA ASN A 10 8.83 4.09 -5.38
C ASN A 10 9.11 5.31 -6.27
N ARG A 11 8.99 5.18 -7.58
CA ARG A 11 9.17 6.29 -8.54
C ARG A 11 8.22 7.45 -8.26
N LEU A 12 6.95 7.18 -8.00
CA LEU A 12 5.96 8.20 -7.66
C LEU A 12 6.27 8.86 -6.31
N LEU A 13 6.66 8.07 -5.31
CA LEU A 13 6.97 8.58 -3.99
C LEU A 13 8.27 9.42 -3.94
N LEU A 14 9.21 9.22 -4.87
CA LEU A 14 10.37 10.10 -5.01
C LEU A 14 9.96 11.54 -5.43
N GLU A 15 8.85 11.71 -6.17
CA GLU A 15 8.32 13.05 -6.45
C GLU A 15 7.73 13.69 -5.18
N VAL A 16 7.15 12.89 -4.28
CA VAL A 16 6.68 13.36 -2.96
C VAL A 16 7.87 13.78 -2.10
N GLU A 17 8.94 12.98 -2.08
CA GLU A 17 10.18 13.34 -1.40
C GLU A 17 10.73 14.70 -1.87
N ALA A 18 10.76 14.94 -3.18
CA ALA A 18 11.20 16.22 -3.73
C ALA A 18 10.31 17.42 -3.31
N ILE A 19 9.02 17.20 -3.03
CA ILE A 19 8.12 18.22 -2.47
C ILE A 19 8.49 18.50 -1.01
N LEU A 20 8.71 17.44 -0.22
CA LEU A 20 9.06 17.55 1.19
C LEU A 20 10.41 18.24 1.39
N GLU A 21 11.42 17.91 0.59
CA GLU A 21 12.75 18.53 0.64
C GLU A 21 12.72 20.04 0.33
N LYS A 22 11.82 20.46 -0.57
CA LYS A 22 11.65 21.87 -0.95
C LYS A 22 10.82 22.67 0.05
N ASN A 23 10.08 22.00 0.94
CA ASN A 23 9.24 22.68 1.92
C ASN A 23 10.11 23.27 3.04
N PRO A 24 10.11 24.62 3.23
CA PRO A 24 11.00 25.25 4.19
C PRO A 24 10.70 24.88 5.65
N TYR A 25 9.49 24.36 5.94
CA TYR A 25 9.05 23.98 7.28
C TYR A 25 9.33 22.52 7.63
N VAL A 26 9.74 21.69 6.67
CA VAL A 26 10.10 20.28 6.91
C VAL A 26 11.54 20.20 7.38
N ALA A 27 11.78 19.53 8.51
CA ALA A 27 13.11 19.31 9.07
C ALA A 27 13.73 17.99 8.60
N SER A 28 12.92 16.94 8.58
CA SER A 28 13.31 15.60 8.15
C SER A 28 12.07 14.77 7.86
N TYR A 29 12.21 13.72 7.07
CA TYR A 29 11.17 12.72 6.89
C TYR A 29 11.76 11.30 6.90
N SER A 30 10.92 10.32 7.19
CA SER A 30 11.17 8.91 6.85
C SER A 30 9.99 8.38 6.05
N ARG A 31 10.25 7.39 5.21
CA ARG A 31 9.27 6.78 4.32
C ARG A 31 9.22 5.28 4.55
N ARG A 32 8.02 4.71 4.52
CA ARG A 32 7.77 3.27 4.38
C ARG A 32 6.96 3.03 3.12
N THR A 33 7.28 1.96 2.39
CA THR A 33 6.58 1.57 1.16
C THR A 33 6.45 0.06 1.17
N GLY A 34 5.24 -0.46 0.92
CA GLY A 34 4.91 -1.85 1.19
C GLY A 34 4.86 -2.19 2.68
N ALA A 35 4.80 -1.17 3.54
CA ALA A 35 4.74 -1.28 4.99
C ALA A 35 4.08 -0.01 5.55
N GLN A 36 3.49 -0.12 6.74
CA GLN A 36 2.90 1.00 7.46
C GLN A 36 3.30 1.02 8.94
N LEU A 37 3.04 2.14 9.63
CA LEU A 37 3.04 2.23 11.08
C LEU A 37 2.11 1.18 11.70
N GLY A 38 2.45 0.70 12.90
CA GLY A 38 1.67 -0.34 13.57
C GLY A 38 1.81 -1.77 13.03
N GLY A 39 2.49 -1.98 11.89
CA GLY A 39 2.81 -3.32 11.38
C GLY A 39 1.64 -4.07 10.75
N GLY A 40 0.63 -3.35 10.25
CA GLY A 40 -0.50 -3.93 9.51
C GLY A 40 -0.10 -4.56 8.17
N ILE A 41 -0.98 -5.40 7.63
CA ILE A 41 -0.83 -5.99 6.29
C ILE A 41 -1.04 -4.88 5.26
N THR A 42 -0.05 -4.66 4.39
CA THR A 42 -0.09 -3.62 3.36
C THR A 42 0.36 -4.16 2.01
N GLU A 43 -0.09 -3.50 0.95
CA GLU A 43 0.30 -3.81 -0.42
C GLU A 43 1.52 -3.00 -0.87
N ALA A 44 2.19 -3.43 -1.95
CA ALA A 44 3.36 -2.74 -2.51
C ALA A 44 3.08 -1.30 -2.96
N ASN A 45 1.82 -0.99 -3.26
CA ASN A 45 1.30 0.32 -3.68
C ASN A 45 0.85 1.22 -2.52
N THR A 46 1.07 0.80 -1.28
CA THR A 46 0.68 1.52 -0.07
C THR A 46 1.89 1.79 0.81
N GLY A 47 1.86 2.88 1.56
CA GLY A 47 2.94 3.26 2.45
C GLY A 47 2.62 4.54 3.20
N ASP A 48 3.60 5.05 3.94
CA ASP A 48 3.44 6.27 4.72
C ASP A 48 4.72 7.12 4.72
N PHE A 49 4.54 8.38 5.11
CA PHE A 49 5.60 9.31 5.41
C PHE A 49 5.48 9.80 6.83
N PHE A 50 6.56 9.66 7.60
CA PHE A 50 6.69 10.33 8.88
C PHE A 50 7.47 11.63 8.69
N ILE A 51 6.78 12.77 8.81
CA ILE A 51 7.35 14.09 8.53
C ILE A 51 7.54 14.84 9.84
N ARG A 52 8.78 15.23 10.14
CA ARG A 52 9.12 16.10 11.26
C ARG A 52 9.24 17.53 10.77
N LEU A 53 8.45 18.43 11.35
CA LEU A 53 8.55 19.87 11.07
C LEU A 53 9.69 20.52 11.86
N LYS A 54 10.21 21.65 11.36
CA LYS A 54 11.20 22.46 12.06
C LYS A 54 10.59 23.13 13.29
N ASP A 55 11.41 23.29 14.32
CA ASP A 55 11.12 24.14 15.47
C ASP A 55 11.21 25.63 15.07
N GLY A 56 10.45 26.49 15.73
CA GLY A 56 10.46 27.93 15.50
C GLY A 56 9.27 28.46 14.68
N PRO A 57 9.38 29.67 14.07
CA PRO A 57 8.26 30.31 13.40
C PRO A 57 7.88 29.57 12.12
N ARG A 58 6.70 28.93 12.17
CA ARG A 58 6.05 28.28 11.04
C ARG A 58 4.54 28.53 11.11
N PRO A 59 3.81 28.37 9.99
CA PRO A 59 2.37 28.31 10.03
C PRO A 59 1.87 27.21 11.00
N PRO A 60 0.60 27.31 11.44
CA PRO A 60 -0.10 26.20 12.09
C PRO A 60 0.13 24.87 11.37
N ILE A 61 0.14 23.77 12.13
CA ILE A 61 0.42 22.44 11.55
C ILE A 61 -0.56 22.11 10.42
N ASP A 62 -1.83 22.45 10.59
CA ASP A 62 -2.89 22.22 9.60
C ASP A 62 -2.61 22.95 8.28
N ASP A 63 -2.13 24.20 8.33
CA ASP A 63 -1.73 24.94 7.13
C ASP A 63 -0.55 24.27 6.41
N VAL A 64 0.40 23.72 7.15
CA VAL A 64 1.56 23.01 6.57
C VAL A 64 1.12 21.69 5.95
N MET A 65 0.26 20.93 6.62
CA MET A 65 -0.32 19.69 6.11
C MET A 65 -1.11 19.93 4.83
N GLN A 66 -1.98 20.95 4.82
CA GLN A 66 -2.78 21.32 3.65
C GLN A 66 -1.89 21.70 2.46
N ARG A 67 -0.85 22.51 2.67
CA ARG A 67 0.10 22.89 1.61
C ARG A 67 0.84 21.69 1.03
N ILE A 68 1.25 20.74 1.88
CA ILE A 68 1.92 19.51 1.42
C ILE A 68 0.94 18.68 0.59
N ARG A 69 -0.27 18.46 1.10
CA ARG A 69 -1.33 17.71 0.41
C ARG A 69 -1.63 18.29 -0.97
N GLU A 70 -1.86 19.60 -1.05
CA GLU A 70 -2.12 20.30 -2.32
C GLU A 70 -0.95 20.17 -3.31
N ALA A 71 0.28 20.30 -2.82
CA ALA A 71 1.47 20.14 -3.66
C ALA A 71 1.60 18.70 -4.20
N VAL A 72 1.27 17.69 -3.38
CA VAL A 72 1.27 16.29 -3.82
C VAL A 72 0.17 16.05 -4.85
N HIS A 73 -1.07 16.46 -4.60
CA HIS A 73 -2.16 16.30 -5.57
C HIS A 73 -1.87 17.02 -6.89
N ALA A 74 -1.23 18.20 -6.87
CA ALA A 74 -0.88 18.94 -8.07
C ALA A 74 0.21 18.25 -8.90
N ARG A 75 1.17 17.58 -8.26
CA ARG A 75 2.34 17.00 -8.94
C ARG A 75 2.20 15.51 -9.23
N VAL A 76 1.48 14.79 -8.39
CA VAL A 76 1.29 13.34 -8.46
C VAL A 76 -0.20 13.03 -8.26
N PRO A 77 -1.08 13.42 -9.18
CA PRO A 77 -2.54 13.36 -9.01
C PRO A 77 -3.09 11.92 -8.86
N VAL A 78 -2.28 10.92 -9.22
CA VAL A 78 -2.62 9.50 -9.11
C VAL A 78 -2.46 8.96 -7.68
N LEU A 79 -1.77 9.70 -6.80
CA LEU A 79 -1.63 9.34 -5.39
C LEU A 79 -2.83 9.86 -4.61
N ASP A 80 -3.39 8.97 -3.81
CA ASP A 80 -4.29 9.34 -2.73
C ASP A 80 -3.46 9.54 -1.46
N VAL A 81 -3.66 10.67 -0.78
CA VAL A 81 -2.84 11.06 0.37
C VAL A 81 -3.73 11.61 1.47
N GLU A 82 -3.57 11.02 2.65
CA GLU A 82 -4.15 11.50 3.89
C GLU A 82 -3.05 12.12 4.78
N THR A 83 -3.41 13.17 5.52
CA THR A 83 -2.52 13.84 6.47
C THR A 83 -3.16 13.82 7.85
N ALA A 84 -2.45 13.26 8.83
CA ALA A 84 -2.85 13.22 10.23
C ALA A 84 -1.64 13.56 11.13
N GLN A 85 -1.89 13.98 12.37
CA GLN A 85 -0.81 14.10 13.34
C GLN A 85 -0.44 12.73 13.90
N LEU A 86 0.84 12.53 14.26
CA LEU A 86 1.36 11.23 14.71
C LEU A 86 0.53 10.59 15.84
N MET A 87 0.17 11.37 16.85
CA MET A 87 -0.57 10.84 18.00
C MET A 87 -2.01 10.46 17.62
N GLU A 88 -2.61 11.19 16.69
CA GLU A 88 -3.96 10.89 16.18
C GLU A 88 -3.93 9.58 15.39
N ASP A 89 -2.96 9.44 14.49
CA ASP A 89 -2.72 8.25 13.66
C ASP A 89 -2.46 7.00 14.54
N LEU A 90 -1.56 7.10 15.52
CA LEU A 90 -1.26 6.00 16.45
C LEU A 90 -2.47 5.57 17.30
N ILE A 91 -3.30 6.52 17.74
CA ILE A 91 -4.52 6.19 18.49
C ILE A 91 -5.56 5.55 17.56
N GLY A 92 -5.67 6.05 16.32
CA GLY A 92 -6.53 5.49 15.29
C GLY A 92 -6.17 4.04 14.96
N ASP A 93 -4.87 3.77 14.75
CA ASP A 93 -4.33 2.43 14.52
C ASP A 93 -4.64 1.48 15.69
N LEU A 94 -4.43 1.92 16.94
CA LEU A 94 -4.70 1.12 18.13
C LEU A 94 -6.17 0.78 18.32
N THR A 95 -7.06 1.67 17.89
CA THR A 95 -8.51 1.49 18.02
C THR A 95 -9.13 0.83 16.79
N ALA A 96 -8.33 0.53 15.75
CA ALA A 96 -8.79 0.09 14.44
C ALA A 96 -9.79 1.08 13.79
N VAL A 97 -9.68 2.37 14.16
CA VAL A 97 -10.47 3.48 13.62
C VAL A 97 -9.49 4.59 13.22
N PRO A 98 -8.72 4.42 12.13
CA PRO A 98 -7.72 5.39 11.72
C PRO A 98 -8.33 6.74 11.34
N GLN A 99 -9.57 6.73 10.82
CA GLN A 99 -10.26 7.93 10.38
C GLN A 99 -11.23 8.45 11.45
N PRO A 100 -11.27 9.76 11.73
CA PRO A 100 -12.15 10.34 12.77
C PRO A 100 -13.66 10.09 12.54
N ILE A 101 -14.07 9.87 11.29
CA ILE A 101 -15.46 9.61 10.89
C ILE A 101 -15.47 8.38 9.97
N GLU A 102 -16.25 7.36 10.34
CA GLU A 102 -16.37 6.11 9.59
C GLU A 102 -17.85 5.79 9.33
N ILE A 103 -18.17 5.38 8.09
CA ILE A 103 -19.51 4.95 7.72
C ILE A 103 -19.45 3.52 7.22
N LYS A 104 -20.11 2.61 7.94
CA LYS A 104 -20.16 1.18 7.60
C LYS A 104 -21.45 0.85 6.87
N LEU A 105 -21.32 0.35 5.65
CA LEU A 105 -22.43 -0.18 4.87
C LEU A 105 -22.52 -1.69 5.09
N PHE A 106 -23.68 -2.18 5.55
CA PHE A 106 -23.94 -3.59 5.77
C PHE A 106 -25.00 -4.09 4.78
N GLY A 107 -24.75 -5.25 4.20
CA GLY A 107 -25.65 -5.89 3.24
C GLY A 107 -25.16 -7.30 2.90
N ASP A 108 -26.04 -8.11 2.32
CA ASP A 108 -25.78 -9.46 1.83
C ASP A 108 -25.36 -9.50 0.35
N ASP A 109 -25.64 -8.43 -0.40
CA ASP A 109 -25.28 -8.27 -1.81
C ASP A 109 -24.04 -7.36 -1.97
N SER A 110 -22.91 -7.97 -2.30
CA SER A 110 -21.64 -7.28 -2.53
C SER A 110 -21.70 -6.31 -3.72
N ASP A 111 -22.40 -6.68 -4.80
CA ASP A 111 -22.47 -5.84 -6.00
C ASP A 111 -23.28 -4.56 -5.71
N GLN A 112 -24.33 -4.66 -4.90
CA GLN A 112 -25.07 -3.49 -4.41
C GLN A 112 -24.20 -2.61 -3.52
N LEU A 113 -23.42 -3.19 -2.60
CA LEU A 113 -22.52 -2.44 -1.72
C LEU A 113 -21.45 -1.68 -2.53
N MET A 114 -20.87 -2.32 -3.55
CA MET A 114 -19.91 -1.68 -4.46
C MET A 114 -20.51 -0.52 -5.25
N GLN A 115 -21.81 -0.57 -5.58
CA GLN A 115 -22.50 0.54 -6.24
C GLN A 115 -22.93 1.66 -5.28
N LEU A 116 -23.21 1.32 -4.03
CA LEU A 116 -23.72 2.25 -3.02
C LEU A 116 -22.59 3.08 -2.39
N ALA A 117 -21.44 2.47 -2.11
CA ALA A 117 -20.30 3.13 -1.46
C ALA A 117 -19.87 4.43 -2.16
N PRO A 118 -19.67 4.48 -3.50
CA PRO A 118 -19.32 5.71 -4.20
C PRO A 118 -20.42 6.78 -4.12
N ARG A 119 -21.71 6.38 -4.07
CA ARG A 119 -22.82 7.33 -3.94
C ARG A 119 -22.83 8.00 -2.57
N VAL A 120 -22.57 7.22 -1.52
CA VAL A 120 -22.46 7.72 -0.15
C VAL A 120 -21.25 8.64 -0.03
N ALA A 121 -20.08 8.23 -0.55
CA ALA A 121 -18.88 9.06 -0.59
C ALA A 121 -19.13 10.40 -1.30
N ASN A 122 -19.75 10.38 -2.47
CA ASN A 122 -20.09 11.61 -3.21
C ASN A 122 -21.05 12.52 -2.43
N ALA A 123 -22.06 11.97 -1.76
CA ALA A 123 -22.99 12.76 -0.95
C ALA A 123 -22.29 13.47 0.23
N ILE A 124 -21.31 12.81 0.84
CA ILE A 124 -20.56 13.35 1.99
C ILE A 124 -19.50 14.34 1.55
N SER A 125 -18.88 14.13 0.39
CA SER A 125 -17.86 15.03 -0.16
C SER A 125 -18.36 16.47 -0.37
N SER A 126 -19.68 16.67 -0.45
CA SER A 126 -20.31 17.98 -0.63
C SER A 126 -20.54 18.73 0.69
N ILE A 127 -20.24 18.13 1.84
CA ILE A 127 -20.44 18.75 3.16
C ILE A 127 -19.26 19.66 3.49
N ASP A 128 -19.55 20.92 3.82
CA ASP A 128 -18.54 21.89 4.25
C ASP A 128 -17.72 21.37 5.44
N GLY A 129 -16.39 21.37 5.29
CA GLY A 129 -15.45 20.86 6.29
C GLY A 129 -14.97 19.43 6.05
N VAL A 130 -15.54 18.70 5.09
CA VAL A 130 -15.02 17.40 4.66
C VAL A 130 -13.89 17.62 3.64
N VAL A 131 -12.68 17.15 3.97
CA VAL A 131 -11.47 17.36 3.16
C VAL A 131 -10.96 16.10 2.48
N SER A 132 -11.26 14.92 3.01
CA SER A 132 -10.85 13.61 2.48
C SER A 132 -12.00 12.64 2.60
N VAL A 133 -12.38 12.00 1.49
CA VAL A 133 -13.39 10.94 1.50
C VAL A 133 -12.84 9.75 0.74
N LEU A 134 -12.79 8.61 1.42
CA LEU A 134 -12.53 7.30 0.81
C LEU A 134 -13.84 6.54 0.78
N ASP A 135 -14.17 5.93 -0.36
CA ASP A 135 -15.36 5.07 -0.48
C ASP A 135 -15.17 3.68 0.16
N GLY A 136 -13.93 3.34 0.53
CA GLY A 136 -13.57 2.08 1.16
C GLY A 136 -13.47 0.89 0.19
N ILE A 137 -13.65 1.10 -1.11
CA ILE A 137 -13.50 0.05 -2.12
C ILE A 137 -12.01 -0.12 -2.44
N VAL A 138 -11.47 -1.27 -2.04
CA VAL A 138 -10.11 -1.66 -2.43
C VAL A 138 -10.21 -2.52 -3.68
N VAL A 139 -9.78 -1.96 -4.81
CA VAL A 139 -9.68 -2.70 -6.08
C VAL A 139 -8.52 -3.68 -5.97
N ALA A 140 -8.76 -4.95 -6.29
CA ALA A 140 -7.69 -5.93 -6.37
C ALA A 140 -6.74 -5.61 -7.54
N GLY A 141 -5.44 -5.75 -7.32
CA GLY A 141 -4.45 -5.67 -8.38
C GLY A 141 -4.52 -6.85 -9.36
N ASP A 142 -3.75 -6.74 -10.46
CA ASP A 142 -3.63 -7.83 -11.42
C ASP A 142 -3.03 -9.09 -10.76
N ALA A 143 -3.60 -10.25 -11.08
CA ALA A 143 -3.13 -11.55 -10.59
C ALA A 143 -3.03 -12.56 -11.75
N LEU A 144 -2.00 -13.39 -11.71
CA LEU A 144 -1.88 -14.56 -12.59
C LEU A 144 -2.44 -15.78 -11.85
N GLU A 145 -3.61 -16.26 -12.28
CA GLU A 145 -4.19 -17.48 -11.75
C GLU A 145 -3.85 -18.67 -12.67
N VAL A 146 -3.10 -19.64 -12.14
CA VAL A 146 -2.75 -20.87 -12.86
C VAL A 146 -3.54 -22.03 -12.29
N GLN A 147 -4.55 -22.49 -13.03
CA GLN A 147 -5.37 -23.64 -12.65
C GLN A 147 -4.90 -24.91 -13.37
N VAL A 148 -4.34 -25.86 -12.61
CA VAL A 148 -3.89 -27.14 -13.15
C VAL A 148 -5.09 -28.10 -13.32
N ASP A 149 -5.42 -28.45 -14.56
CA ASP A 149 -6.42 -29.49 -14.84
C ASP A 149 -5.83 -30.87 -14.53
N ARG A 150 -6.25 -31.42 -13.38
CA ARG A 150 -5.77 -32.72 -12.87
C ARG A 150 -6.02 -33.88 -13.83
N ARG A 151 -7.12 -33.85 -14.61
CA ARG A 151 -7.44 -34.94 -15.54
C ARG A 151 -6.49 -34.92 -16.73
N LYS A 152 -6.21 -33.73 -17.28
CA LYS A 152 -5.23 -33.59 -18.37
C LYS A 152 -3.82 -33.90 -17.90
N ALA A 153 -3.43 -33.42 -16.72
CA ALA A 153 -2.13 -33.73 -16.14
C ALA A 153 -1.90 -35.24 -16.00
N ALA A 154 -2.91 -35.98 -15.50
CA ALA A 154 -2.82 -37.44 -15.38
C ALA A 154 -2.69 -38.17 -16.74
N LEU A 155 -3.34 -37.68 -17.80
CA LEU A 155 -3.21 -38.24 -19.15
C LEU A 155 -1.80 -38.08 -19.72
N GLU A 156 -1.13 -36.98 -19.38
CA GLU A 156 0.25 -36.70 -19.78
C GLU A 156 1.30 -37.29 -18.79
N GLY A 157 0.85 -38.03 -17.77
CA GLY A 157 1.74 -38.62 -16.76
C GLY A 157 2.40 -37.60 -15.82
N VAL A 158 1.83 -36.41 -15.70
CA VAL A 158 2.35 -35.32 -14.86
C VAL A 158 1.57 -35.22 -13.56
N ASP A 159 2.27 -35.14 -12.43
CA ASP A 159 1.67 -34.88 -11.13
C ASP A 159 1.31 -33.38 -10.98
N PRO A 160 0.04 -33.01 -10.75
CA PRO A 160 -0.36 -31.63 -10.51
C PRO A 160 0.40 -30.94 -9.37
N GLN A 161 0.83 -31.69 -8.36
CA GLN A 161 1.63 -31.14 -7.27
C GLN A 161 3.01 -30.70 -7.79
N GLN A 162 3.66 -31.52 -8.62
CA GLN A 162 4.95 -31.17 -9.23
C GLN A 162 4.85 -29.93 -10.12
N VAL A 163 3.75 -29.76 -10.87
CA VAL A 163 3.51 -28.53 -11.65
C VAL A 163 3.45 -27.31 -10.74
N THR A 164 2.73 -27.42 -9.63
CA THR A 164 2.58 -26.33 -8.65
C THR A 164 3.93 -25.98 -8.01
N GLU A 165 4.72 -26.98 -7.62
CA GLU A 165 6.06 -26.80 -7.07
C GLU A 165 7.02 -26.16 -8.08
N GLN A 166 6.98 -26.58 -9.35
CA GLN A 166 7.79 -25.99 -10.41
C GLN A 166 7.44 -24.53 -10.67
N LEU A 167 6.14 -24.18 -10.72
CA LEU A 167 5.71 -22.79 -10.87
C LEU A 167 6.15 -21.94 -9.68
N ASN A 168 6.00 -22.44 -8.45
CA ASN A 168 6.49 -21.74 -7.26
C ASN A 168 8.01 -21.54 -7.29
N ALA A 169 8.77 -22.56 -7.71
CA ALA A 169 10.21 -22.46 -7.88
C ALA A 169 10.61 -21.45 -8.97
N TYR A 170 9.82 -21.36 -10.05
CA TYR A 170 10.05 -20.42 -11.14
C TYR A 170 9.79 -18.97 -10.72
N PHE A 171 8.67 -18.69 -10.04
CA PHE A 171 8.29 -17.34 -9.65
C PHE A 171 9.01 -16.83 -8.39
N SER A 172 9.08 -17.66 -7.35
CA SER A 172 9.58 -17.26 -6.03
C SER A 172 10.98 -17.78 -5.74
N GLY A 173 11.48 -18.75 -6.50
CA GLY A 173 12.68 -19.50 -6.13
C GLY A 173 12.45 -20.41 -4.92
N VAL A 174 13.40 -21.29 -4.66
CA VAL A 174 13.36 -22.25 -3.53
C VAL A 174 14.54 -22.02 -2.62
N VAL A 175 14.28 -21.80 -1.32
CA VAL A 175 15.33 -21.79 -0.30
C VAL A 175 15.74 -23.25 -0.04
N THR A 176 16.87 -23.67 -0.60
CA THR A 176 17.28 -25.08 -0.58
C THR A 176 18.13 -25.45 0.63
N SER A 177 18.75 -24.45 1.26
CA SER A 177 19.65 -24.66 2.40
C SER A 177 19.82 -23.34 3.16
N HIS A 178 20.54 -23.39 4.27
CA HIS A 178 20.88 -22.23 5.07
C HIS A 178 22.39 -22.25 5.39
N ILE A 179 22.98 -21.07 5.48
CA ILE A 179 24.34 -20.88 5.97
C ILE A 179 24.31 -20.02 7.24
N GLN A 180 25.12 -20.39 8.23
CA GLN A 180 25.26 -19.61 9.44
C GLN A 180 26.39 -18.59 9.27
N GLU A 181 26.06 -17.31 9.42
CA GLU A 181 27.02 -16.21 9.44
C GLU A 181 26.94 -15.52 10.81
N GLY A 182 27.87 -15.88 11.69
CA GLY A 182 27.87 -15.45 13.09
C GLY A 182 26.61 -15.92 13.83
N VAL A 183 25.79 -14.97 14.27
CA VAL A 183 24.49 -15.23 14.94
C VAL A 183 23.30 -15.26 13.98
N ARG A 184 23.51 -15.02 12.68
CA ARG A 184 22.44 -14.99 11.67
C ARG A 184 22.43 -16.29 10.88
N VAL A 185 21.24 -16.78 10.56
CA VAL A 185 21.02 -17.89 9.64
C VAL A 185 20.47 -17.31 8.33
N ILE A 186 21.20 -17.48 7.24
CA ILE A 186 20.89 -16.90 5.94
C ILE A 186 20.43 -18.02 5.00
N GLY A 187 19.25 -17.85 4.39
CA GLY A 187 18.73 -18.81 3.41
C GLY A 187 19.47 -18.71 2.07
N ILE A 188 19.88 -19.85 1.52
CA ILE A 188 20.43 -19.98 0.17
C ILE A 188 19.26 -20.30 -0.77
N ARG A 189 18.92 -19.35 -1.66
CA ARG A 189 17.82 -19.47 -2.62
C ARG A 189 18.33 -19.78 -4.02
N VAL A 190 17.74 -20.78 -4.65
CA VAL A 190 17.89 -21.09 -6.07
C VAL A 190 16.72 -20.49 -6.83
N TRP A 191 16.98 -19.80 -7.94
CA TRP A 191 15.95 -19.24 -8.82
C TRP A 191 16.28 -19.52 -10.28
N VAL A 192 15.27 -19.41 -11.15
CA VAL A 192 15.48 -19.44 -12.61
C VAL A 192 15.80 -18.02 -13.10
N PRO A 193 16.88 -17.82 -13.89
CA PRO A 193 17.19 -16.49 -14.44
C PRO A 193 16.07 -15.96 -15.35
N ARG A 194 15.82 -14.64 -15.32
CA ARG A 194 14.80 -13.98 -16.17
C ARG A 194 15.15 -13.95 -17.67
N HIS A 195 16.39 -14.28 -18.03
CA HIS A 195 16.87 -14.30 -19.41
C HIS A 195 17.58 -15.63 -19.66
N LEU A 196 17.07 -16.40 -20.62
CA LEU A 196 17.80 -17.45 -21.34
C LEU A 196 18.03 -16.96 -22.76
#